data_AF-A0AAJ2QEA3-F1
#
_entry.id   AF-A0AAJ2QEA3-F1
#
_cell.length_a   1.000
_cell.length_b   1.000
_cell.length_c   1.000
_cell.angle_alpha   90.00
_cell.angle_beta   90.00
_cell.angle_gamma   90.00
#
_symmetry.space_group_name_H-M   'P 1'
#
loop_
_entity.id
_entity.type
_entity.pdbx_description
1 polymer ?
#
loop_
_entity_poly.entity_id
_entity_poly.type
_entity_poly.pdbx_seq_one_letter_code
_entity_poly.pdbx_strand_id
1 'polypeptide(L)'
;MNPDTKTAAASNGFGGSASVRAATAGDAEAICRMRSAYVLSAPLADEWLRHGAADLAPRLTSTGDARAFVIDAPDGTLAACALGLVSPVLPAPSYPRGLSARVQLVATHPHHRRRGYARAVVSALLDRLVDEDVTLFELHTSPEAAPLYREFGFSGSAALMRMTRRSTSAPPSTATGSRSSPVPPEQHAQSLPPSVAFVCLYVTDEDDRPLGLHSVYSPSHPWHMIGGALDLGETPWAAAVRECREETGLTIAGPPRLLASVYGPPRDRRPYSTVQFVFDGGRLGEDQIARIVLAPDEHDEARFLPLEQWQELMPASDFARLRSVSEARRTGVAAYLDTWGTT
;
A
#
# COMPACT_ATOMS: atom_id res chain seq x y z
N MET A 1 -43.84 15.31 44.61
CA MET A 1 -44.60 16.27 43.78
C MET A 1 -44.23 17.66 44.25
N ASN A 2 -43.21 18.27 43.62
CA ASN A 2 -43.02 19.71 43.56
C ASN A 2 -42.14 19.98 42.31
N PRO A 3 -42.47 20.96 41.47
CA PRO A 3 -41.98 21.05 40.09
C PRO A 3 -40.85 22.08 39.90
N ASP A 4 -40.27 22.04 38.70
CA ASP A 4 -39.62 23.15 37.99
C ASP A 4 -38.29 23.73 38.52
N THR A 5 -37.19 23.07 38.12
CA THR A 5 -35.92 23.78 37.86
C THR A 5 -35.70 23.83 36.35
N LYS A 6 -36.08 24.98 35.78
CA LYS A 6 -35.91 25.37 34.38
C LYS A 6 -34.46 25.74 34.14
N THR A 7 -33.64 24.81 33.65
CA THR A 7 -32.27 25.11 33.20
C THR A 7 -32.33 25.64 31.77
N ALA A 8 -31.96 26.91 31.62
CA ALA A 8 -31.75 27.58 30.35
C ALA A 8 -30.63 26.87 29.56
N ALA A 9 -30.97 26.26 28.43
CA ALA A 9 -29.99 25.88 27.42
C ALA A 9 -29.78 27.07 26.49
N ALA A 10 -28.57 27.63 26.57
CA ALA A 10 -28.07 28.66 25.69
C ALA A 10 -28.20 28.21 24.22
N SER A 11 -28.93 29.01 23.46
CA SER A 11 -29.00 28.94 22.00
C SER A 11 -27.66 29.33 21.40
N ASN A 12 -26.77 28.35 21.20
CA ASN A 12 -25.65 28.50 20.29
C ASN A 12 -26.09 28.08 18.89
N GLY A 13 -26.55 29.07 18.12
CA GLY A 13 -26.66 28.95 16.67
C GLY A 13 -25.27 28.83 16.05
N PHE A 14 -24.97 27.66 15.49
CA PHE A 14 -23.93 27.45 14.49
C PHE A 14 -24.57 26.81 13.26
N GLY A 15 -24.17 27.28 12.08
CA GLY A 15 -24.83 27.08 10.79
C GLY A 15 -25.16 25.63 10.41
N GLY A 16 -26.23 25.49 9.62
CA GLY A 16 -26.85 24.22 9.25
C GLY A 16 -25.85 23.10 8.92
N SER A 17 -25.89 22.03 9.72
CA SER A 17 -25.18 20.79 9.42
C SER A 17 -25.74 20.22 8.11
N ALA A 18 -24.90 20.12 7.09
CA ALA A 18 -25.27 19.47 5.84
C ALA A 18 -25.69 18.02 6.13
N SER A 19 -26.93 17.66 5.78
CA SER A 19 -27.52 16.35 6.10
C SER A 19 -27.27 15.33 5.00
N VAL A 20 -26.94 14.10 5.38
CA VAL A 20 -26.86 12.97 4.44
C VAL A 20 -28.28 12.57 4.00
N ARG A 21 -28.50 12.41 2.70
CA ARG A 21 -29.75 11.87 2.14
C ARG A 21 -29.48 10.77 1.13
N ALA A 22 -30.46 9.90 0.91
CA ALA A 22 -30.44 8.96 -0.21
C ALA A 22 -30.48 9.73 -1.54
N ALA A 23 -29.68 9.27 -2.50
CA ALA A 23 -29.70 9.78 -3.86
C ALA A 23 -30.96 9.30 -4.60
N THR A 24 -31.44 10.14 -5.51
CA THR A 24 -32.53 9.86 -6.43
C THR A 24 -32.00 9.70 -7.85
N ALA A 25 -32.84 9.26 -8.78
CA ALA A 25 -32.48 9.21 -10.21
C ALA A 25 -32.00 10.58 -10.75
N GLY A 26 -32.48 11.70 -10.19
CA GLY A 26 -32.07 13.05 -10.56
C GLY A 26 -30.62 13.39 -10.17
N ASP A 27 -30.03 12.69 -9.20
CA ASP A 27 -28.66 12.91 -8.75
C ASP A 27 -27.61 12.23 -9.67
N ALA A 28 -28.05 11.37 -10.60
CA ALA A 28 -27.15 10.53 -11.39
C ALA A 28 -26.07 11.32 -12.15
N GLU A 29 -26.44 12.45 -12.76
CA GLU A 29 -25.49 13.30 -13.48
C GLU A 29 -24.44 13.90 -12.54
N ALA A 30 -24.87 14.45 -11.39
CA ALA A 30 -23.97 15.03 -10.40
C ALA A 30 -23.01 13.98 -9.81
N ILE A 31 -23.50 12.76 -9.56
CA ILE A 31 -22.70 11.62 -9.11
C ILE A 31 -21.64 11.24 -10.16
N CYS A 32 -22.03 11.16 -11.44
CA CYS A 32 -21.09 10.90 -12.53
C CYS A 32 -20.03 12.00 -12.67
N ARG A 33 -20.41 13.27 -12.49
CA ARG A 33 -19.48 14.41 -12.47
C ARG A 33 -18.50 14.31 -11.30
N MET A 34 -18.96 13.99 -10.10
CA MET A 34 -18.07 13.77 -8.95
C MET A 34 -17.09 12.63 -9.18
N ARG A 35 -17.55 11.51 -9.74
CA ARG A 35 -16.68 10.36 -10.09
C ARG A 35 -15.59 10.77 -11.08
N SER A 36 -16.00 11.47 -12.14
CA SER A 36 -15.10 11.94 -13.19
C SER A 36 -14.04 12.92 -12.66
N ALA A 37 -14.43 13.84 -11.79
CA ALA A 37 -13.52 14.89 -11.30
C ALA A 37 -12.60 14.44 -10.16
N TYR A 38 -13.07 13.52 -9.29
CA TYR A 38 -12.42 13.28 -8.00
C TYR A 38 -12.00 11.83 -7.75
N VAL A 39 -12.37 10.88 -8.61
CA VAL A 39 -12.04 9.46 -8.42
C VAL A 39 -11.30 8.85 -9.61
N LEU A 40 -11.63 9.24 -10.84
CA LEU A 40 -10.91 8.76 -12.02
C LEU A 40 -9.58 9.51 -12.20
N SER A 41 -8.60 8.83 -12.80
CA SER A 41 -7.28 9.41 -13.09
C SER A 41 -7.34 10.50 -14.17
N ALA A 42 -8.37 10.48 -15.01
CA ALA A 42 -8.64 11.51 -16.00
C ALA A 42 -10.15 11.80 -16.08
N PRO A 43 -10.55 13.05 -16.33
CA PRO A 43 -11.94 13.40 -16.50
C PRO A 43 -12.53 12.75 -17.76
N LEU A 44 -13.78 12.38 -17.66
CA LEU A 44 -14.57 11.87 -18.78
C LEU A 44 -15.05 13.03 -19.67
N ALA A 45 -15.10 12.78 -20.98
CA ALA A 45 -15.78 13.68 -21.90
C ALA A 45 -17.29 13.73 -21.63
N ASP A 46 -17.95 14.82 -22.01
CA ASP A 46 -19.38 15.05 -21.74
C ASP A 46 -20.29 13.94 -22.28
N GLU A 47 -19.93 13.32 -23.39
CA GLU A 47 -20.68 12.17 -23.93
C GLU A 47 -20.72 10.98 -22.95
N TRP A 48 -19.60 10.71 -22.27
CA TRP A 48 -19.47 9.61 -21.31
C TRP A 48 -20.14 9.95 -19.97
N LEU A 49 -20.15 11.23 -19.60
CA LEU A 49 -20.93 11.70 -18.44
C LEU A 49 -22.42 11.50 -18.68
N ARG A 50 -22.95 11.90 -19.85
CA ARG A 50 -24.35 11.68 -20.22
C ARG A 50 -24.70 10.19 -20.27
N HIS A 51 -23.84 9.38 -20.89
CA HIS A 51 -24.05 7.93 -20.96
C HIS A 51 -24.07 7.30 -19.57
N GLY A 52 -23.11 7.65 -18.70
CA GLY A 52 -23.06 7.15 -17.33
C GLY A 52 -24.26 7.58 -16.48
N ALA A 53 -24.73 8.82 -16.64
CA ALA A 53 -25.91 9.31 -15.93
C ALA A 53 -27.19 8.57 -16.37
N ALA A 54 -27.34 8.34 -17.68
CA ALA A 54 -28.46 7.58 -18.24
C ALA A 54 -28.46 6.11 -17.78
N ASP A 55 -27.29 5.50 -17.61
CA ASP A 55 -27.15 4.15 -17.04
C ASP A 55 -27.44 4.10 -15.53
N LEU A 56 -26.95 5.08 -14.78
CA LEU A 56 -27.05 5.11 -13.32
C LEU A 56 -28.46 5.48 -12.83
N ALA A 57 -29.15 6.41 -13.50
CA ALA A 57 -30.47 6.90 -13.08
C ALA A 57 -31.51 5.79 -12.81
N PRO A 58 -31.76 4.81 -13.70
CA PRO A 58 -32.70 3.73 -13.42
C PRO A 58 -32.24 2.80 -12.28
N ARG A 59 -30.93 2.69 -12.05
CA ARG A 59 -30.34 1.82 -11.01
C ARG A 59 -30.49 2.40 -9.61
N LEU A 60 -30.65 3.72 -9.48
CA LEU A 60 -30.90 4.42 -8.20
C LEU A 60 -32.35 4.33 -7.71
N THR A 61 -33.24 3.69 -8.48
CA THR A 61 -34.63 3.46 -8.05
C THR A 61 -34.71 2.34 -7.01
N SER A 62 -35.85 2.22 -6.31
CA SER A 62 -36.07 1.16 -5.31
C SER A 62 -35.95 -0.26 -5.87
N THR A 63 -36.17 -0.43 -7.17
CA THR A 63 -36.03 -1.71 -7.89
C THR A 63 -34.66 -1.91 -8.52
N GLY A 64 -33.82 -0.87 -8.51
CA GLY A 64 -32.47 -0.92 -9.06
C GLY A 64 -31.46 -1.52 -8.09
N ASP A 65 -30.26 -1.75 -8.59
CA ASP A 65 -29.15 -2.38 -7.86
C ASP A 65 -28.15 -1.37 -7.29
N ALA A 66 -28.37 -0.06 -7.48
CA ALA A 66 -27.51 0.98 -6.94
C ALA A 66 -28.08 1.57 -5.65
N ARG A 67 -27.21 1.79 -4.66
CA ARG A 67 -27.48 2.57 -3.45
C ARG A 67 -26.49 3.71 -3.40
N ALA A 68 -26.97 4.94 -3.28
CA ALA A 68 -26.11 6.08 -3.12
C ALA A 68 -26.64 7.03 -2.07
N PHE A 69 -25.71 7.67 -1.37
CA PHE A 69 -25.96 8.69 -0.37
C PHE A 69 -25.14 9.92 -0.69
N VAL A 70 -25.77 11.08 -0.56
CA VAL A 70 -25.19 12.37 -0.94
C VAL A 70 -25.37 13.39 0.17
N ILE A 71 -24.51 14.40 0.13
CA ILE A 71 -24.64 15.63 0.92
C ILE A 71 -24.67 16.78 -0.08
N ASP A 72 -25.72 17.59 -0.04
CA ASP A 72 -25.83 18.79 -0.88
C ASP A 72 -24.92 19.91 -0.37
N ALA A 73 -24.31 20.63 -1.29
CA ALA A 73 -23.64 21.89 -1.02
C ALA A 73 -24.64 23.06 -1.09
N PRO A 74 -24.38 24.18 -0.39
CA PRO A 74 -25.28 25.35 -0.40
C PRO A 74 -25.52 25.96 -1.79
N ASP A 75 -24.62 25.71 -2.75
CA ASP A 75 -24.71 26.19 -4.14
C ASP A 75 -25.56 25.28 -5.05
N GLY A 76 -26.18 24.24 -4.51
CA GLY A 76 -26.99 23.28 -5.25
C GLY A 76 -26.19 22.17 -5.92
N THR A 77 -24.87 22.12 -5.74
CA THR A 77 -24.03 20.99 -6.17
C THR A 77 -23.95 19.92 -5.07
N LEU A 78 -23.22 18.82 -5.33
CA LEU A 78 -22.96 17.80 -4.31
C LEU A 78 -21.64 18.09 -3.57
N ALA A 79 -21.73 18.23 -2.25
CA ALA A 79 -20.57 18.32 -1.36
C ALA A 79 -19.88 16.96 -1.19
N ALA A 80 -20.64 15.86 -1.12
CA ALA A 80 -20.11 14.50 -1.01
C ALA A 80 -21.08 13.46 -1.59
N CYS A 81 -20.54 12.31 -1.99
CA CYS A 81 -21.29 11.17 -2.47
C CYS A 81 -20.58 9.85 -2.12
N ALA A 82 -21.34 8.82 -1.74
CA ALA A 82 -20.94 7.42 -1.81
C ALA A 82 -21.96 6.64 -2.65
N LEU A 83 -21.48 5.72 -3.49
CA LEU A 83 -22.29 4.86 -4.36
C LEU A 83 -21.80 3.42 -4.26
N GLY A 84 -22.71 2.50 -3.94
CA GLY A 84 -22.52 1.05 -3.96
C GLY A 84 -23.41 0.39 -5.01
N LEU A 85 -22.90 -0.67 -5.64
CA LEU A 85 -23.63 -1.51 -6.57
C LEU A 85 -23.79 -2.91 -5.97
N VAL A 86 -25.02 -3.37 -5.83
CA VAL A 86 -25.37 -4.69 -5.30
C VAL A 86 -25.40 -5.71 -6.43
N SER A 87 -24.84 -6.89 -6.22
CA SER A 87 -24.83 -7.97 -7.18
C SER A 87 -25.02 -9.33 -6.50
N PRO A 88 -25.74 -10.27 -7.14
CA PRO A 88 -25.82 -11.63 -6.64
C PRO A 88 -24.49 -12.36 -6.85
N VAL A 89 -24.11 -13.16 -5.86
CA VAL A 89 -22.97 -14.08 -5.87
C VAL A 89 -23.41 -15.44 -5.35
N LEU A 90 -22.59 -16.48 -5.56
CA LEU A 90 -22.88 -17.78 -4.96
C LEU A 90 -22.82 -17.65 -3.42
N PRO A 91 -23.81 -18.17 -2.66
CA PRO A 91 -23.77 -18.15 -1.21
C PRO A 91 -22.52 -18.84 -0.63
N ALA A 92 -22.02 -18.30 0.47
CA ALA A 92 -20.97 -18.92 1.27
C ALA A 92 -21.24 -18.70 2.77
N PRO A 93 -20.60 -19.45 3.69
CA PRO A 93 -20.81 -19.26 5.13
C PRO A 93 -20.60 -17.83 5.62
N SER A 94 -19.68 -17.07 5.03
CA SER A 94 -19.42 -15.66 5.36
C SER A 94 -20.42 -14.67 4.74
N TYR A 95 -21.22 -15.09 3.76
CA TYR A 95 -22.27 -14.28 3.12
C TYR A 95 -23.43 -15.17 2.64
N PRO A 96 -24.27 -15.67 3.56
CA PRO A 96 -25.21 -16.74 3.29
C PRO A 96 -26.35 -16.35 2.34
N ARG A 97 -26.61 -15.04 2.19
CA ARG A 97 -27.63 -14.51 1.27
C ARG A 97 -27.16 -14.46 -0.19
N GLY A 98 -25.87 -14.68 -0.45
CA GLY A 98 -25.32 -14.61 -1.80
C GLY A 98 -25.42 -13.21 -2.41
N LEU A 99 -25.21 -12.16 -1.60
CA LEU A 99 -25.22 -10.78 -2.05
C LEU A 99 -23.86 -10.12 -1.75
N SER A 100 -23.33 -9.42 -2.74
CA SER A 100 -22.13 -8.60 -2.64
C SER A 100 -22.45 -7.16 -3.02
N ALA A 101 -21.95 -6.20 -2.25
CA ALA A 101 -21.96 -4.80 -2.65
C ALA A 101 -20.55 -4.29 -2.92
N ARG A 102 -20.35 -3.74 -4.13
CA ARG A 102 -19.13 -3.04 -4.48
C ARG A 102 -19.32 -1.54 -4.30
N VAL A 103 -18.56 -0.92 -3.41
CA VAL A 103 -18.46 0.53 -3.31
C VAL A 103 -17.72 1.03 -4.55
N GLN A 104 -18.48 1.65 -5.45
CA GLN A 104 -18.05 2.06 -6.77
C GLN A 104 -17.42 3.45 -6.77
N LEU A 105 -17.82 4.30 -5.83
CA LEU A 105 -17.41 5.70 -5.73
C LEU A 105 -17.59 6.19 -4.29
N VAL A 106 -16.57 6.88 -3.78
CA VAL A 106 -16.69 7.80 -2.65
C VAL A 106 -15.95 9.07 -3.02
N ALA A 107 -16.64 10.22 -2.96
CA ALA A 107 -16.05 11.50 -3.33
C ALA A 107 -16.51 12.61 -2.38
N THR A 108 -15.62 13.56 -2.13
CA THR A 108 -15.94 14.81 -1.41
C THR A 108 -15.34 15.97 -2.19
N HIS A 109 -16.18 16.95 -2.50
CA HIS A 109 -15.79 18.17 -3.19
C HIS A 109 -14.64 18.86 -2.43
N PRO A 110 -13.57 19.33 -3.10
CA PRO A 110 -12.39 19.90 -2.44
C PRO A 110 -12.67 20.97 -1.37
N HIS A 111 -13.60 21.90 -1.65
CA HIS A 111 -14.01 22.94 -0.69
C HIS A 111 -14.76 22.44 0.56
N HIS A 112 -15.19 21.16 0.56
CA HIS A 112 -15.96 20.53 1.63
C HIS A 112 -15.18 19.39 2.33
N ARG A 113 -13.89 19.20 2.03
CA ARG A 113 -13.04 18.20 2.67
C ARG A 113 -12.77 18.52 4.15
N ARG A 114 -12.32 17.51 4.91
CA ARG A 114 -12.00 17.60 6.35
C ARG A 114 -13.18 17.98 7.26
N ARG A 115 -14.41 17.76 6.79
CA ARG A 115 -15.67 17.99 7.55
C ARG A 115 -16.37 16.69 7.97
N GLY A 116 -15.71 15.55 7.81
CA GLY A 116 -16.30 14.23 8.09
C GLY A 116 -17.31 13.73 7.05
N TYR A 117 -17.53 14.45 5.94
CA TYR A 117 -18.56 14.12 4.95
C TYR A 117 -18.37 12.76 4.29
N ALA A 118 -17.13 12.38 3.93
CA ALA A 118 -16.85 11.05 3.39
C ALA A 118 -17.27 9.93 4.37
N ARG A 119 -16.95 10.08 5.66
CA ARG A 119 -17.36 9.14 6.71
C ARG A 119 -18.88 9.06 6.80
N ALA A 120 -19.56 10.21 6.77
CA ALA A 120 -21.01 10.27 6.88
C ALA A 120 -21.74 9.56 5.71
N VAL A 121 -21.33 9.79 4.46
CA VAL A 121 -21.95 9.13 3.29
C VAL A 121 -21.59 7.63 3.21
N VAL A 122 -20.39 7.23 3.63
CA VAL A 122 -19.99 5.81 3.65
C VAL A 122 -20.75 5.05 4.73
N SER A 123 -20.88 5.61 5.94
CA SER A 123 -21.67 5.01 7.02
C SER A 123 -23.10 4.77 6.55
N ALA A 124 -23.78 5.80 6.02
CA ALA A 124 -25.15 5.67 5.55
C ALA A 124 -25.30 4.63 4.43
N LEU A 125 -24.31 4.53 3.53
CA LEU A 125 -24.29 3.50 2.49
C LEU A 125 -24.18 2.08 3.09
N LEU A 126 -23.25 1.86 4.01
CA LEU A 126 -23.05 0.55 4.62
C LEU A 126 -24.25 0.14 5.47
N ASP A 127 -24.78 1.04 6.30
CA ASP A 127 -25.97 0.81 7.11
C ASP A 127 -27.14 0.35 6.23
N ARG A 128 -27.37 1.06 5.11
CA ARG A 128 -28.44 0.70 4.17
C ARG A 128 -28.24 -0.66 3.51
N LEU A 129 -26.99 -1.03 3.19
CA LEU A 129 -26.68 -2.31 2.56
C LEU A 129 -26.82 -3.47 3.55
N VAL A 130 -26.46 -3.25 4.82
CA VAL A 130 -26.69 -4.21 5.91
C VAL A 130 -28.19 -4.42 6.14
N ASP A 131 -28.99 -3.36 6.12
CA ASP A 131 -30.46 -3.46 6.19
C ASP A 131 -31.07 -4.27 5.02
N GLU A 132 -30.35 -4.39 3.91
CA GLU A 132 -30.72 -5.19 2.74
C GLU A 132 -30.06 -6.60 2.76
N ASP A 133 -29.53 -7.01 3.91
CA ASP A 133 -28.84 -8.28 4.19
C ASP A 133 -27.56 -8.51 3.35
N VAL A 134 -26.93 -7.45 2.85
CA VAL A 134 -25.61 -7.56 2.23
C VAL A 134 -24.56 -7.76 3.32
N THR A 135 -23.73 -8.78 3.15
CA THR A 135 -22.71 -9.19 4.13
C THR A 135 -21.31 -9.25 3.51
N LEU A 136 -21.20 -9.24 2.18
CA LEU A 136 -19.93 -9.11 1.46
C LEU A 136 -19.81 -7.69 0.88
N PHE A 137 -18.75 -7.00 1.27
CA PHE A 137 -18.44 -5.64 0.81
C PHE A 137 -17.08 -5.59 0.12
N GLU A 138 -17.05 -4.97 -1.05
CA GLU A 138 -15.82 -4.81 -1.83
C GLU A 138 -15.61 -3.33 -2.18
N LEU A 139 -14.35 -2.88 -2.18
CA LEU A 139 -14.00 -1.56 -2.68
C LEU A 139 -12.59 -1.54 -3.25
N HIS A 140 -12.30 -0.52 -4.05
CA HIS A 140 -10.93 -0.18 -4.45
C HIS A 140 -10.62 1.20 -3.88
N THR A 141 -9.47 1.33 -3.21
CA THR A 141 -9.04 2.57 -2.57
C THR A 141 -7.56 2.84 -2.85
N SER A 142 -7.18 4.12 -2.86
CA SER A 142 -5.78 4.52 -2.80
C SER A 142 -5.21 4.33 -1.38
N PRO A 143 -3.87 4.29 -1.22
CA PRO A 143 -3.23 4.23 0.09
C PRO A 143 -3.64 5.35 1.04
N GLU A 144 -3.86 6.56 0.51
CA GLU A 144 -4.21 7.76 1.29
C GLU A 144 -5.64 7.67 1.86
N ALA A 145 -6.57 7.04 1.15
CA ALA A 145 -7.95 6.88 1.59
C ALA A 145 -8.19 5.57 2.38
N ALA A 146 -7.24 4.64 2.38
CA ALA A 146 -7.35 3.36 3.08
C ALA A 146 -7.63 3.47 4.59
N PRO A 147 -7.04 4.42 5.37
CA PRO A 147 -7.34 4.55 6.80
C PRO A 147 -8.83 4.76 7.10
N LEU A 148 -9.54 5.54 6.27
CA LEU A 148 -10.98 5.76 6.44
C LEU A 148 -11.76 4.44 6.38
N TYR A 149 -11.45 3.57 5.43
CA TYR A 149 -12.18 2.31 5.25
C TYR A 149 -11.84 1.28 6.32
N ARG A 150 -10.62 1.30 6.87
CA ARG A 150 -10.26 0.42 8.00
C ARG A 150 -11.10 0.70 9.24
N GLU A 151 -11.51 1.95 9.47
CA GLU A 151 -12.44 2.31 10.56
C GLU A 151 -13.79 1.58 10.44
N PHE A 152 -14.21 1.23 9.22
CA PHE A 152 -15.44 0.47 8.94
C PHE A 152 -15.22 -1.05 8.85
N GLY A 153 -14.02 -1.54 9.22
CA GLY A 153 -13.70 -2.95 9.21
C GLY A 153 -13.23 -3.52 7.86
N PHE A 154 -13.02 -2.68 6.85
CA PHE A 154 -12.39 -3.14 5.61
C PHE A 154 -10.93 -3.53 5.86
N SER A 155 -10.55 -4.70 5.36
CA SER A 155 -9.18 -5.18 5.32
C SER A 155 -8.71 -5.37 3.88
N GLY A 156 -7.39 -5.30 3.66
CA GLY A 156 -6.82 -5.49 2.33
C GLY A 156 -6.92 -6.94 1.87
N SER A 157 -7.16 -7.14 0.58
CA SER A 157 -7.13 -8.47 -0.06
C SER A 157 -6.18 -8.43 -1.25
N ALA A 158 -5.17 -9.31 -1.24
CA ALA A 158 -4.22 -9.46 -2.35
C ALA A 158 -4.82 -10.20 -3.57
N ALA A 159 -6.07 -10.68 -3.48
CA ALA A 159 -6.66 -11.66 -4.39
C ALA A 159 -7.51 -11.07 -5.54
N LEU A 160 -7.63 -9.74 -5.67
CA LEU A 160 -8.45 -9.13 -6.73
C LEU A 160 -7.66 -8.99 -8.03
N MET A 161 -8.03 -9.78 -9.05
CA MET A 161 -7.55 -9.65 -10.43
C MET A 161 -8.62 -8.98 -11.31
N ARG A 162 -8.23 -8.03 -12.16
CA ARG A 162 -9.14 -7.34 -13.09
C ARG A 162 -8.63 -7.45 -14.52
N MET A 163 -9.53 -7.77 -15.45
CA MET A 163 -9.28 -7.73 -16.90
C MET A 163 -10.38 -6.90 -17.58
N THR A 164 -10.07 -6.21 -18.66
CA THR A 164 -11.07 -5.61 -19.55
C THR A 164 -10.82 -6.10 -20.97
N ARG A 165 -11.72 -6.94 -21.49
CA ARG A 165 -11.73 -7.34 -22.90
C ARG A 165 -12.61 -6.38 -23.68
N ARG A 166 -12.03 -5.64 -24.62
CA ARG A 166 -12.81 -4.87 -25.59
C ARG A 166 -13.24 -5.82 -26.69
N SER A 167 -14.54 -6.03 -26.85
CA SER A 167 -15.06 -6.70 -28.04
C SER A 167 -14.87 -5.79 -29.24
N THR A 168 -14.10 -6.21 -30.23
CA THR A 168 -14.08 -5.56 -31.54
C THR A 168 -15.33 -5.97 -32.32
N SER A 169 -16.48 -5.40 -31.94
CA SER A 169 -17.65 -5.34 -32.83
C SER A 169 -17.96 -3.87 -33.11
N ALA A 170 -17.10 -3.23 -33.90
CA ALA A 170 -17.42 -2.00 -34.61
C ALA A 170 -17.25 -2.29 -36.11
N PRO A 171 -18.09 -1.70 -37.00
CA PRO A 171 -18.04 -1.96 -38.43
C PRO A 171 -16.68 -1.53 -39.02
N PRO A 172 -16.25 -2.12 -40.15
CA PRO A 172 -14.90 -1.93 -40.66
C PRO A 172 -14.69 -0.47 -41.06
N SER A 173 -13.82 0.24 -40.34
CA SER A 173 -13.23 1.48 -40.81
C SER A 173 -11.95 1.15 -41.56
N THR A 174 -11.95 1.45 -42.86
CA THR A 174 -10.77 1.41 -43.72
C THR A 174 -9.77 2.47 -43.27
N ALA A 175 -8.75 2.08 -42.52
CA ALA A 175 -7.53 2.87 -42.37
C ALA A 175 -6.33 1.97 -42.06
N THR A 176 -5.57 1.76 -43.12
CA THR A 176 -4.12 1.55 -43.24
C THR A 176 -3.29 1.60 -41.95
N GLY A 177 -2.58 0.50 -41.71
CA GLY A 177 -1.32 0.37 -40.95
C GLY A 177 -1.03 1.37 -39.84
N SER A 178 -1.13 0.92 -38.59
CA SER A 178 -0.42 1.55 -37.48
C SER A 178 0.11 0.48 -36.53
N ARG A 179 1.41 0.57 -36.23
CA ARG A 179 2.15 -0.30 -35.32
C ARG A 179 1.47 -0.32 -33.95
N SER A 180 1.52 -1.48 -33.28
CA SER A 180 1.05 -1.65 -31.90
C SER A 180 1.55 -0.52 -31.01
N SER A 181 0.62 0.25 -30.44
CA SER A 181 1.00 1.21 -29.40
C SER A 181 1.40 0.44 -28.13
N PRO A 182 2.49 0.82 -27.44
CA PRO A 182 2.92 0.14 -26.23
C PRO A 182 1.86 0.20 -25.13
N VAL A 183 1.77 -0.88 -24.34
CA VAL A 183 1.01 -0.90 -23.09
C VAL A 183 1.45 0.31 -22.23
N PRO A 184 0.52 1.06 -21.61
CA PRO A 184 0.87 2.12 -20.68
C PRO A 184 1.87 1.61 -19.61
N PRO A 185 2.98 2.31 -19.33
CA PRO A 185 4.05 1.81 -18.47
C PRO A 185 3.59 1.31 -17.09
N GLU A 186 2.58 1.97 -16.51
CA GLU A 186 1.99 1.58 -15.23
C GLU A 186 1.29 0.22 -15.28
N GLN A 187 0.58 -0.08 -16.38
CA GLN A 187 -0.08 -1.38 -16.58
C GLN A 187 0.94 -2.49 -16.81
N HIS A 188 2.04 -2.19 -17.50
CA HIS A 188 3.13 -3.13 -17.65
C HIS A 188 3.80 -3.40 -16.29
N ALA A 189 4.13 -2.36 -15.53
CA ALA A 189 4.76 -2.48 -14.21
C ALA A 189 3.93 -3.33 -13.23
N GLN A 190 2.60 -3.16 -13.22
CA GLN A 190 1.68 -3.94 -12.38
C GLN A 190 1.55 -5.41 -12.79
N SER A 191 1.88 -5.76 -14.04
CA SER A 191 1.90 -7.14 -14.52
C SER A 191 3.19 -7.89 -14.14
N LEU A 192 4.23 -7.15 -13.75
CA LEU A 192 5.50 -7.75 -13.36
C LEU A 192 5.38 -8.37 -11.97
N PRO A 193 6.06 -9.50 -11.72
CA PRO A 193 6.15 -10.06 -10.38
C PRO A 193 6.74 -9.01 -9.42
N PRO A 194 6.04 -8.66 -8.32
CA PRO A 194 6.62 -7.77 -7.32
C PRO A 194 7.78 -8.45 -6.60
N SER A 195 8.81 -7.65 -6.32
CA SER A 195 9.95 -8.03 -5.49
C SER A 195 10.13 -6.98 -4.41
N VAL A 196 10.44 -7.41 -3.19
CA VAL A 196 10.88 -6.52 -2.12
C VAL A 196 12.40 -6.43 -2.19
N ALA A 197 12.91 -5.20 -2.24
CA ALA A 197 14.35 -4.98 -2.23
C ALA A 197 14.83 -4.67 -0.81
N PHE A 198 15.94 -5.29 -0.42
CA PHE A 198 16.66 -5.04 0.82
C PHE A 198 18.09 -4.64 0.51
N VAL A 199 18.73 -3.99 1.46
CA VAL A 199 20.15 -3.64 1.40
C VAL A 199 20.86 -4.12 2.63
N CYS A 200 22.13 -4.46 2.48
CA CYS A 200 23.04 -4.64 3.60
C CYS A 200 24.38 -3.97 3.32
N LEU A 201 25.07 -3.61 4.38
CA LEU A 201 26.44 -3.11 4.36
C LEU A 201 27.33 -4.08 5.11
N TYR A 202 28.33 -4.56 4.39
CA TYR A 202 29.38 -5.38 4.97
C TYR A 202 30.53 -4.46 5.39
N VAL A 203 30.71 -4.33 6.70
CA VAL A 203 31.73 -3.49 7.32
C VAL A 203 32.72 -4.37 8.07
N THR A 204 34.00 -4.01 8.03
CA THR A 204 35.03 -4.68 8.84
C THR A 204 35.76 -3.72 9.77
N ASP A 205 36.39 -4.25 10.80
CA ASP A 205 37.44 -3.54 11.54
C ASP A 205 38.78 -3.57 10.76
N GLU A 206 39.83 -3.02 11.38
CA GLU A 206 41.19 -2.98 10.82
C GLU A 206 41.84 -4.36 10.64
N ASP A 207 41.35 -5.37 11.36
CA ASP A 207 41.77 -6.77 11.31
C ASP A 207 40.94 -7.61 10.30
N ASP A 208 40.13 -6.96 9.45
CA ASP A 208 39.21 -7.59 8.49
C ASP A 208 38.13 -8.48 9.13
N ARG A 209 37.79 -8.25 10.41
CA ARG A 209 36.69 -8.94 11.09
C ARG A 209 35.35 -8.30 10.71
N PRO A 210 34.37 -9.06 10.22
CA PRO A 210 33.06 -8.50 9.92
C PRO A 210 32.30 -8.05 11.18
N LEU A 211 31.59 -6.93 11.03
CA LEU A 211 30.59 -6.45 11.97
C LEU A 211 29.31 -7.30 11.87
N GLY A 212 28.81 -7.74 13.01
CA GLY A 212 27.43 -8.21 13.18
C GLY A 212 26.69 -7.39 14.24
N LEU A 213 25.43 -7.06 13.96
CA LEU A 213 24.49 -6.44 14.88
C LEU A 213 23.52 -7.49 15.41
N HIS A 214 23.37 -7.57 16.73
CA HIS A 214 22.42 -8.48 17.36
C HIS A 214 21.01 -7.93 17.27
N SER A 215 20.03 -8.73 16.87
CA SER A 215 18.63 -8.32 16.74
C SER A 215 17.84 -8.59 18.02
N VAL A 216 17.12 -7.59 18.52
CA VAL A 216 16.28 -7.72 19.73
C VAL A 216 14.95 -8.45 19.48
N TYR A 217 14.56 -8.64 18.21
CA TYR A 217 13.24 -9.20 17.84
C TYR A 217 13.32 -10.48 17.00
N SER A 218 14.52 -10.95 16.62
CA SER A 218 14.72 -12.10 15.74
C SER A 218 15.53 -13.22 16.41
N PRO A 219 14.89 -14.09 17.22
CA PRO A 219 15.62 -15.17 17.91
C PRO A 219 16.21 -16.22 16.95
N SER A 220 15.59 -16.41 15.77
CA SER A 220 16.02 -17.41 14.80
C SER A 220 17.14 -16.95 13.87
N HIS A 221 17.30 -15.63 13.73
CA HIS A 221 18.38 -15.00 12.95
C HIS A 221 18.88 -13.84 13.84
N PRO A 222 19.71 -14.15 14.86
CA PRO A 222 20.03 -13.19 15.91
C PRO A 222 21.09 -12.17 15.49
N TRP A 223 21.87 -12.42 14.44
CA TRP A 223 22.95 -11.53 13.99
C TRP A 223 22.79 -11.16 12.52
N HIS A 224 22.87 -9.86 12.22
CA HIS A 224 22.73 -9.33 10.87
C HIS A 224 23.85 -8.34 10.52
N MET A 225 24.08 -8.15 9.22
CA MET A 225 24.77 -6.98 8.72
C MET A 225 23.87 -5.75 8.89
N ILE A 226 24.46 -4.56 8.89
CA ILE A 226 23.71 -3.29 8.86
C ILE A 226 22.78 -3.29 7.65
N GLY A 227 21.50 -2.97 7.79
CA GLY A 227 20.62 -2.71 6.65
C GLY A 227 19.17 -3.14 6.79
N GLY A 228 18.34 -2.56 5.94
CA GLY A 228 16.89 -2.75 5.95
C GLY A 228 16.27 -2.74 4.55
N ALA A 229 14.97 -2.43 4.51
CA ALA A 229 14.18 -2.43 3.28
C ALA A 229 14.40 -1.11 2.49
N LEU A 230 14.25 -1.19 1.17
CA LEU A 230 14.19 0.03 0.34
C LEU A 230 12.88 0.77 0.54
N ASP A 231 12.97 2.10 0.65
CA ASP A 231 11.82 2.99 0.51
C ASP A 231 11.46 3.22 -0.96
N LEU A 232 10.20 3.62 -1.20
CA LEU A 232 9.71 3.86 -2.55
C LEU A 232 10.47 5.01 -3.23
N GLY A 233 11.11 4.71 -4.37
CA GLY A 233 11.88 5.69 -5.14
C GLY A 233 13.32 5.88 -4.66
N GLU A 234 13.72 5.16 -3.61
CA GLU A 234 15.09 5.17 -3.08
C GLU A 234 16.01 4.27 -3.92
N THR A 235 17.26 4.68 -4.13
CA THR A 235 18.28 3.81 -4.74
C THR A 235 18.84 2.84 -3.70
N PRO A 236 19.28 1.62 -4.07
CA PRO A 236 19.87 0.69 -3.09
C PRO A 236 21.05 1.27 -2.30
N TRP A 237 21.88 2.11 -2.92
CA TRP A 237 22.98 2.76 -2.22
C TRP A 237 22.49 3.84 -1.23
N ALA A 238 21.48 4.62 -1.61
CA ALA A 238 20.88 5.61 -0.72
C ALA A 238 20.24 4.93 0.51
N ALA A 239 19.52 3.83 0.30
CA ALA A 239 18.97 3.00 1.37
C ALA A 239 20.08 2.49 2.30
N ALA A 240 21.17 1.95 1.75
CA ALA A 240 22.29 1.48 2.57
C ALA A 240 22.87 2.60 3.44
N VAL A 241 23.10 3.80 2.88
CA VAL A 241 23.60 4.95 3.63
C VAL A 241 22.62 5.41 4.73
N ARG A 242 21.31 5.39 4.43
CA ARG A 242 20.26 5.72 5.40
C ARG A 242 20.25 4.73 6.57
N GLU A 243 20.15 3.43 6.27
CA GLU A 243 20.12 2.36 7.27
C GLU A 243 21.37 2.37 8.15
N CYS A 244 22.55 2.61 7.57
CA CYS A 244 23.78 2.75 8.35
C CYS A 244 23.71 3.86 9.39
N ARG A 245 23.16 5.01 9.00
CA ARG A 245 22.99 6.15 9.89
C ARG A 245 21.92 5.86 10.95
N GLU A 246 20.83 5.20 10.58
CA GLU A 246 19.70 4.89 11.48
C GLU A 246 20.08 3.82 12.51
N GLU A 247 20.69 2.71 12.07
CA GLU A 247 21.01 1.58 12.94
C GLU A 247 22.28 1.77 13.78
N THR A 248 23.27 2.55 13.31
CA THR A 248 24.60 2.64 13.95
C THR A 248 25.11 4.06 14.20
N GLY A 249 24.44 5.08 13.67
CA GLY A 249 24.93 6.47 13.70
C GLY A 249 26.13 6.76 12.80
N LEU A 250 26.67 5.75 12.11
CA LEU A 250 27.81 5.90 11.21
C LEU A 250 27.40 6.54 9.87
N THR A 251 28.39 7.10 9.17
CA THR A 251 28.21 7.58 7.80
C THR A 251 29.30 6.97 6.94
N ILE A 252 28.89 6.40 5.81
CA ILE A 252 29.79 5.76 4.87
C ILE A 252 30.09 6.73 3.74
N ALA A 253 31.36 6.81 3.35
CA ALA A 253 31.83 7.66 2.27
C ALA A 253 32.33 6.81 1.10
N GLY A 254 32.20 7.36 -0.11
CA GLY A 254 32.74 6.75 -1.33
C GLY A 254 31.67 6.18 -2.26
N PRO A 255 32.10 5.69 -3.45
CA PRO A 255 31.18 5.13 -4.43
C PRO A 255 30.68 3.74 -4.00
N PRO A 256 29.46 3.33 -4.39
CA PRO A 256 28.94 2.00 -4.12
C PRO A 256 29.81 0.91 -4.76
N ARG A 257 30.21 -0.08 -3.96
CA ARG A 257 30.84 -1.32 -4.45
C ARG A 257 30.00 -2.51 -4.04
N LEU A 258 29.37 -3.17 -5.01
CA LEU A 258 28.53 -4.35 -4.78
C LEU A 258 29.40 -5.57 -4.45
N LEU A 259 29.11 -6.25 -3.35
CA LEU A 259 29.75 -7.49 -2.93
C LEU A 259 28.88 -8.71 -3.21
N ALA A 260 27.55 -8.60 -3.06
CA ALA A 260 26.66 -9.69 -3.39
C ALA A 260 25.27 -9.22 -3.81
N SER A 261 24.63 -10.02 -4.68
CA SER A 261 23.19 -9.98 -4.92
C SER A 261 22.58 -11.29 -4.41
N VAL A 262 21.59 -11.19 -3.54
CA VAL A 262 20.88 -12.36 -2.97
C VAL A 262 19.44 -12.33 -3.42
N TYR A 263 19.00 -13.40 -4.08
CA TYR A 263 17.62 -13.62 -4.46
C TYR A 263 16.98 -14.63 -3.51
N GLY A 264 15.79 -14.28 -3.02
CA GLY A 264 14.95 -15.16 -2.24
C GLY A 264 13.63 -15.43 -2.95
N PRO A 265 13.25 -16.71 -3.15
CA PRO A 265 11.93 -17.02 -3.69
C PRO A 265 10.81 -16.67 -2.69
N PRO A 266 9.57 -16.47 -3.17
CA PRO A 266 8.39 -16.36 -2.31
C PRO A 266 8.27 -17.53 -1.32
N ARG A 267 7.76 -17.26 -0.12
CA ARG A 267 7.48 -18.24 0.95
C ARG A 267 6.10 -18.00 1.54
N ASP A 268 5.53 -18.99 2.23
CA ASP A 268 4.14 -18.93 2.76
C ASP A 268 3.80 -17.65 3.52
N ARG A 269 4.71 -17.15 4.38
CA ARG A 269 4.53 -15.91 5.17
C ARG A 269 5.15 -14.66 4.52
N ARG A 270 5.80 -14.79 3.37
CA ARG A 270 6.49 -13.73 2.60
C ARG A 270 6.19 -13.95 1.11
N PRO A 271 5.01 -13.53 0.62
CA PRO A 271 4.48 -13.93 -0.69
C PRO A 271 5.21 -13.30 -1.89
N TYR A 272 6.14 -12.38 -1.66
CA TYR A 272 6.93 -11.73 -2.69
C TYR A 272 8.34 -12.27 -2.72
N SER A 273 8.93 -12.28 -3.91
CA SER A 273 10.37 -12.52 -4.05
C SER A 273 11.14 -11.39 -3.36
N THR A 274 12.36 -11.69 -2.93
CA THR A 274 13.25 -10.71 -2.30
C THR A 274 14.53 -10.59 -3.10
N VAL A 275 15.04 -9.37 -3.23
CA VAL A 275 16.36 -9.09 -3.77
C VAL A 275 17.12 -8.29 -2.73
N GLN A 276 18.24 -8.79 -2.25
CA GLN A 276 19.12 -8.08 -1.33
C GLN A 276 20.40 -7.68 -2.05
N PHE A 277 20.79 -6.42 -1.91
CA PHE A 277 22.08 -5.91 -2.37
C PHE A 277 23.01 -5.72 -1.18
N VAL A 278 24.15 -6.41 -1.19
CA VAL A 278 25.17 -6.25 -0.15
C VAL A 278 26.30 -5.40 -0.70
N PHE A 279 26.54 -4.24 -0.11
CA PHE A 279 27.62 -3.34 -0.51
C PHE A 279 28.78 -3.38 0.48
N ASP A 280 29.98 -3.02 0.00
CA ASP A 280 31.16 -2.80 0.82
C ASP A 280 30.98 -1.50 1.61
N GLY A 281 30.81 -1.62 2.93
CA GLY A 281 30.72 -0.50 3.86
C GLY A 281 32.10 -0.01 4.32
N GLY A 282 33.18 -0.63 3.82
CA GLY A 282 34.55 -0.22 4.10
C GLY A 282 35.13 -0.83 5.37
N ARG A 283 36.22 -0.21 5.83
CA ARG A 283 36.99 -0.61 7.01
C ARG A 283 36.89 0.52 8.04
N LEU A 284 36.47 0.21 9.27
CA LEU A 284 36.38 1.16 10.36
C LEU A 284 37.62 1.10 11.24
N GLY A 285 38.16 2.26 11.59
CA GLY A 285 39.16 2.39 12.65
C GLY A 285 38.53 2.39 14.04
N GLU A 286 39.36 2.23 15.07
CA GLU A 286 38.93 2.19 16.48
C GLU A 286 38.04 3.39 16.87
N ASP A 287 38.39 4.61 16.46
CA ASP A 287 37.62 5.83 16.75
C ASP A 287 36.22 5.83 16.11
N GLN A 288 36.04 5.16 14.97
CA GLN A 288 34.72 5.02 14.33
C GLN A 288 33.90 3.96 15.05
N ILE A 289 34.52 2.84 15.41
CA ILE A 289 33.88 1.76 16.18
C ILE A 289 33.37 2.28 17.52
N ALA A 290 34.17 3.08 18.23
CA ALA A 290 33.78 3.68 19.51
C ALA A 290 32.61 4.68 19.42
N ARG A 291 32.28 5.14 18.21
CA ARG A 291 31.17 6.07 17.95
C ARG A 291 29.88 5.39 17.50
N ILE A 292 29.87 4.06 17.38
CA ILE A 292 28.65 3.32 17.04
C ILE A 292 27.61 3.56 18.12
N VAL A 293 26.42 4.03 17.71
CA VAL A 293 25.24 4.17 18.55
C VAL A 293 24.14 3.32 17.93
N LEU A 294 23.76 2.25 18.62
CA LEU A 294 22.74 1.33 18.12
C LEU A 294 21.33 1.90 18.29
N ALA A 295 20.48 1.66 17.30
CA ALA A 295 19.04 1.85 17.44
C ALA A 295 18.48 0.81 18.43
N PRO A 296 18.07 1.20 19.65
CA PRO A 296 17.77 0.24 20.72
C PRO A 296 16.50 -0.59 20.47
N ASP A 297 15.62 -0.12 19.58
CA ASP A 297 14.42 -0.86 19.19
C ASP A 297 14.73 -2.01 18.21
N GLU A 298 15.94 -2.02 17.63
CA GLU A 298 16.35 -3.00 16.61
C GLU A 298 17.55 -3.84 17.08
N HIS A 299 18.52 -3.20 17.73
CA HIS A 299 19.80 -3.78 18.10
C HIS A 299 20.27 -3.38 19.50
N ASP A 300 20.74 -4.36 20.26
CA ASP A 300 21.28 -4.19 21.61
C ASP A 300 22.79 -4.48 21.70
N GLU A 301 23.39 -5.09 20.67
CA GLU A 301 24.81 -5.43 20.66
C GLU A 301 25.44 -5.33 19.25
N ALA A 302 26.70 -4.93 19.20
CA ALA A 302 27.54 -4.92 18.00
C ALA A 302 28.86 -5.65 18.29
N ARG A 303 29.26 -6.57 17.40
CA ARG A 303 30.52 -7.32 17.52
C ARG A 303 31.30 -7.34 16.22
N PHE A 304 32.62 -7.23 16.35
CA PHE A 304 33.58 -7.53 15.28
C PHE A 304 34.31 -8.82 15.65
N LEU A 305 34.03 -9.90 14.93
CA LEU A 305 34.60 -11.22 15.22
C LEU A 305 35.32 -11.78 13.99
N PRO A 306 36.39 -12.58 14.17
CA PRO A 306 36.94 -13.38 13.08
C PRO A 306 35.82 -14.16 12.39
N LEU A 307 35.87 -14.22 11.05
CA LEU A 307 34.78 -14.77 10.24
C LEU A 307 34.24 -16.08 10.80
N GLU A 308 35.12 -17.01 11.16
CA GLU A 308 34.71 -18.38 11.51
C GLU A 308 34.03 -18.49 12.88
N GLN A 309 34.19 -17.50 13.75
CA GLN A 309 33.45 -17.47 15.04
C GLN A 309 31.96 -17.19 14.82
N TRP A 310 31.58 -16.58 13.70
CA TRP A 310 30.17 -16.35 13.38
C TRP A 310 29.39 -17.64 13.14
N GLN A 311 30.07 -18.73 12.73
CA GLN A 311 29.42 -20.02 12.47
C GLN A 311 28.66 -20.56 13.68
N GLU A 312 29.12 -20.27 14.90
CA GLU A 312 28.50 -20.72 16.14
C GLU A 312 27.33 -19.82 16.59
N LEU A 313 27.22 -18.61 16.02
CA LEU A 313 26.30 -17.56 16.47
C LEU A 313 25.10 -17.36 15.54
N MET A 314 25.11 -17.89 14.32
CA MET A 314 24.04 -17.72 13.35
C MET A 314 23.68 -19.02 12.62
N PRO A 315 22.48 -19.12 12.03
CA PRO A 315 22.12 -20.25 11.18
C PRO A 315 23.15 -20.51 10.06
N ALA A 316 23.31 -21.77 9.67
CA ALA A 316 24.26 -22.18 8.63
C ALA A 316 24.05 -21.43 7.29
N SER A 317 22.80 -21.11 6.94
CA SER A 317 22.45 -20.33 5.75
C SER A 317 22.93 -18.88 5.82
N ASP A 318 22.85 -18.26 6.99
CA ASP A 318 23.35 -16.90 7.23
C ASP A 318 24.86 -16.86 7.22
N PHE A 319 25.50 -17.84 7.85
CA PHE A 319 26.95 -17.97 7.84
C PHE A 319 27.49 -18.20 6.42
N ALA A 320 26.83 -19.06 5.63
CA ALA A 320 27.20 -19.26 4.23
C ALA A 320 27.13 -17.96 3.42
N ARG A 321 26.09 -17.15 3.64
CA ARG A 321 25.95 -15.82 3.01
C ARG A 321 27.07 -14.87 3.45
N LEU A 322 27.35 -14.77 4.75
CA LEU A 322 28.41 -13.92 5.29
C LEU A 322 29.78 -14.30 4.72
N ARG A 323 30.08 -15.60 4.65
CA ARG A 323 31.32 -16.13 4.06
C ARG A 323 31.44 -15.77 2.57
N SER A 324 30.36 -15.90 1.80
CA SER A 324 30.35 -15.49 0.38
C SER A 324 30.60 -14.00 0.18
N VAL A 325 30.04 -13.14 1.03
CA VAL A 325 30.27 -11.69 0.99
C VAL A 325 31.72 -11.35 1.34
N SER A 326 32.27 -11.99 2.38
CA SER A 326 33.68 -11.84 2.77
C SER A 326 34.63 -12.23 1.63
N GLU A 327 34.36 -13.35 0.97
CA GLU A 327 35.15 -13.81 -0.18
C GLU A 327 35.04 -12.86 -1.38
N ALA A 328 33.84 -12.32 -1.65
CA ALA A 328 33.63 -11.34 -2.71
C ALA A 328 34.44 -10.05 -2.47
N ARG A 329 34.50 -9.58 -1.23
CA ARG A 329 35.32 -8.41 -0.86
C ARG A 329 36.80 -8.66 -1.10
N ARG A 330 37.29 -9.82 -0.65
CA ARG A 330 38.70 -10.26 -0.76
C ARG A 330 39.15 -10.43 -2.22
N THR A 331 38.31 -11.03 -3.05
CA THR A 331 38.63 -11.35 -4.45
C THR A 331 38.29 -10.23 -5.43
N GLY A 332 37.37 -9.34 -5.06
CA GLY A 332 36.83 -8.32 -5.95
C GLY A 332 35.76 -8.83 -6.91
N VAL A 333 35.33 -10.08 -6.78
CA VAL A 333 34.29 -10.69 -7.62
C VAL A 333 32.98 -10.75 -6.82
N ALA A 334 31.96 -10.02 -7.28
CA ALA A 334 30.67 -10.01 -6.60
C ALA A 334 29.99 -11.41 -6.63
N ALA A 335 29.45 -11.83 -5.49
CA ALA A 335 28.73 -13.09 -5.37
C ALA A 335 27.29 -12.98 -5.87
N TYR A 336 26.80 -14.07 -6.47
CA TYR A 336 25.38 -14.25 -6.78
C TYR A 336 24.84 -15.43 -5.97
N LEU A 337 23.79 -15.20 -5.20
CA LEU A 337 23.15 -16.18 -4.33
C LEU A 337 21.67 -16.25 -4.74
N ASP A 338 21.19 -17.37 -5.25
CA ASP A 338 19.82 -17.53 -5.78
C ASP A 338 18.84 -18.20 -4.81
N THR A 339 19.31 -18.54 -3.60
CA THR A 339 18.50 -19.01 -2.50
C THR A 339 19.04 -18.46 -1.18
N TRP A 340 18.16 -18.27 -0.19
CA TRP A 340 18.50 -17.96 1.21
C TRP A 340 19.14 -19.16 1.94
N GLY A 341 20.05 -19.89 1.28
CA GLY A 341 20.70 -21.09 1.80
C GLY A 341 19.70 -22.24 2.01
N THR A 342 19.40 -22.97 0.95
CA THR A 342 18.92 -24.35 1.07
C THR A 342 19.85 -25.24 0.27
N THR A 343 20.79 -25.85 0.98
CA THR A 343 21.18 -27.25 0.73
C THR A 343 20.78 -28.02 1.98
#